data_AF-A0A522TNY1-F1
#
_entry.id   AF-A0A522TNY1-F1
#
_cell.length_a   1.000
_cell.length_b   1.000
_cell.length_c   1.000
_cell.angle_alpha   90.00
_cell.angle_beta   90.00
_cell.angle_gamma   90.00
#
_symmetry.space_group_name_H-M   'P 1'
#
loop_
_entity.id
_entity.type
_entity.pdbx_description
1 polymer ?
#
loop_
_entity_poly.entity_id
_entity_poly.type
_entity_poly.pdbx_seq_one_letter_code
_entity_poly.pdbx_strand_id
1 'polypeptide(L)'
;MRYTQQFGEALRAERKRQGLTQAQLALRAGLSRQKLIQLEQGKPGVALAAYAAGLHALDLALTIKPAEVRLDEYPQLKRLTWNRPGAVTLAERDALALYERHWDAIDADGMTTHERTLLQRLIDKYGQGILHV
;
A
#
# COMPACT_ATOMS: atom_id res chain seq x y z
N MET A 1 -5.83 -12.99 -4.81
CA MET A 1 -4.89 -12.26 -3.93
C MET A 1 -4.86 -10.81 -4.39
N ARG A 2 -5.20 -9.84 -3.53
CA ARG A 2 -5.32 -8.42 -3.90
C ARG A 2 -4.00 -7.81 -4.38
N TYR A 3 -2.89 -8.15 -3.74
CA TYR A 3 -1.57 -7.62 -4.09
C TYR A 3 -1.15 -8.02 -5.50
N THR A 4 -1.31 -9.29 -5.93
CA THR A 4 -0.90 -9.70 -7.28
C THR A 4 -1.68 -8.97 -8.38
N GLN A 5 -2.96 -8.69 -8.15
CA GLN A 5 -3.78 -7.88 -9.06
C GLN A 5 -3.27 -6.44 -9.17
N GLN A 6 -3.01 -5.78 -8.02
CA GLN A 6 -2.45 -4.42 -8.02
C GLN A 6 -1.09 -4.34 -8.71
N PHE A 7 -0.22 -5.33 -8.50
CA PHE A 7 1.07 -5.43 -9.20
C PHE A 7 0.86 -5.58 -10.72
N GLY A 8 0.00 -6.51 -11.15
CA GLY A 8 -0.29 -6.72 -12.57
C GLY A 8 -0.88 -5.48 -13.25
N GLU A 9 -1.80 -4.80 -12.58
CA GLU A 9 -2.40 -3.55 -13.05
C GLU A 9 -1.39 -2.42 -13.18
N ALA A 10 -0.51 -2.24 -12.19
CA ALA A 10 0.55 -1.23 -12.23
C ALA A 10 1.52 -1.46 -13.40
N LEU A 11 1.99 -2.70 -13.60
CA LEU A 11 2.85 -3.05 -14.74
C LEU A 11 2.14 -2.84 -16.08
N ARG A 12 0.85 -3.21 -16.17
CA ARG A 12 0.05 -2.98 -17.38
C ARG A 12 -0.13 -1.49 -17.68
N ALA A 13 -0.39 -0.69 -16.65
CA ALA A 13 -0.54 0.75 -16.79
C ALA A 13 0.75 1.39 -17.28
N GLU A 14 1.89 1.02 -16.69
CA GLU A 14 3.20 1.52 -17.10
C GLU A 14 3.55 1.10 -18.52
N ARG A 15 3.35 -0.18 -18.88
CA ARG A 15 3.56 -0.65 -20.25
C ARG A 15 2.79 0.20 -21.27
N LYS A 16 1.51 0.49 -20.98
CA LYS A 16 0.67 1.33 -21.85
C LYS A 16 1.18 2.76 -21.90
N ARG A 17 1.65 3.32 -20.78
CA ARG A 17 2.26 4.66 -20.71
C ARG A 17 3.48 4.76 -21.63
N GLN A 18 4.27 3.69 -21.74
CA GLN A 18 5.41 3.59 -22.66
C GLN A 18 5.03 3.21 -24.11
N GLY A 19 3.74 3.07 -24.43
CA GLY A 19 3.27 2.74 -25.77
C GLY A 19 3.57 1.30 -26.23
N LEU A 20 3.94 0.40 -25.31
CA LEU A 20 4.32 -0.96 -25.66
C LEU A 20 3.11 -1.89 -25.75
N THR A 21 3.11 -2.80 -26.71
CA THR A 21 2.21 -3.96 -26.75
C THR A 21 2.66 -5.03 -25.75
N GLN A 22 1.75 -5.95 -25.40
CA GLN A 22 2.12 -7.11 -24.58
C GLN A 22 3.21 -7.98 -25.23
N ALA A 23 3.21 -8.11 -26.56
CA ALA A 23 4.26 -8.89 -27.23
C ALA A 23 5.64 -8.23 -27.08
N GLN A 24 5.71 -6.91 -27.23
CA GLN A 24 6.96 -6.14 -27.09
C GLN A 24 7.51 -6.19 -25.67
N LEU A 25 6.68 -5.97 -24.65
CA LEU A 25 7.15 -6.08 -23.26
C LEU A 25 7.57 -7.51 -22.92
N ALA A 26 6.82 -8.51 -23.38
CA ALA A 26 7.16 -9.91 -23.13
C ALA A 26 8.56 -10.24 -23.71
N LEU A 27 8.84 -9.79 -24.94
CA LEU A 27 10.15 -9.91 -25.55
C LEU A 27 11.25 -9.21 -24.73
N ARG A 28 11.04 -7.96 -24.32
CA ARG A 28 12.00 -7.21 -23.48
C ARG A 28 12.27 -7.87 -22.13
N ALA A 29 11.24 -8.46 -21.53
CA ALA A 29 11.32 -9.15 -20.25
C ALA A 29 11.82 -10.60 -20.36
N GLY A 30 12.11 -11.12 -21.56
CA GLY A 30 12.47 -12.53 -21.75
C GLY A 30 11.34 -13.51 -21.37
N LEU A 31 10.09 -13.09 -21.52
CA LEU A 31 8.90 -13.86 -21.17
C LEU A 31 8.10 -14.25 -22.42
N SER A 32 7.28 -15.30 -22.33
CA SER A 32 6.26 -15.55 -23.35
C SER A 32 5.13 -14.52 -23.23
N ARG A 33 4.48 -14.19 -24.36
CA ARG A 33 3.32 -13.29 -24.38
C ARG A 33 2.22 -13.78 -23.43
N GLN A 34 1.98 -15.09 -23.37
CA GLN A 34 1.00 -15.69 -22.46
C GLN A 34 1.38 -15.47 -21.00
N LYS A 35 2.66 -15.62 -20.65
CA LYS A 35 3.15 -15.35 -19.28
C LYS A 35 2.95 -13.89 -18.90
N LEU A 36 3.22 -12.95 -19.82
CA LEU A 36 2.96 -11.53 -19.58
C LEU A 36 1.46 -11.25 -19.38
N ILE A 37 0.57 -11.88 -20.16
CA ILE A 37 -0.89 -11.72 -19.97
C ILE A 37 -1.30 -12.20 -18.57
N GLN A 38 -0.80 -13.36 -18.13
CA GLN A 38 -1.11 -13.89 -16.79
C GLN A 38 -0.57 -12.97 -15.68
N LEU A 39 0.62 -12.42 -15.88
CA LEU A 39 1.27 -11.46 -14.99
C LEU A 39 0.45 -10.17 -14.86
N GLU A 40 0.01 -9.58 -15.98
CA GLU A 40 -0.80 -8.35 -15.97
C GLU A 40 -2.20 -8.56 -15.37
N GLN A 41 -2.70 -9.79 -15.40
CA GLN A 41 -3.95 -10.19 -14.74
C GLN A 41 -3.76 -10.48 -13.24
N GLY A 42 -2.52 -10.50 -12.75
CA GLY A 42 -2.22 -10.85 -11.37
C GLY A 42 -2.56 -12.30 -11.02
N LYS A 43 -2.51 -13.21 -12.00
CA LYS A 43 -2.96 -14.61 -11.79
C LYS A 43 -2.16 -15.29 -10.67
N PRO A 44 -2.81 -16.07 -9.80
CA PRO A 44 -2.12 -16.92 -8.83
C PRO A 44 -1.11 -17.84 -9.52
N GLY A 45 0.04 -18.06 -8.88
CA GLY A 45 1.10 -18.95 -9.40
C GLY A 45 2.04 -18.32 -10.44
N VAL A 46 1.86 -17.06 -10.82
CA VAL A 46 2.90 -16.32 -11.55
C VAL A 46 4.09 -16.13 -10.62
N ALA A 47 5.24 -16.69 -10.99
CA ALA A 47 6.46 -16.60 -10.21
C ALA A 47 6.91 -15.15 -10.02
N LEU A 48 7.43 -14.81 -8.83
CA LEU A 48 7.97 -13.49 -8.52
C LEU A 48 9.04 -13.04 -9.52
N ALA A 49 9.86 -13.96 -10.02
CA ALA A 49 10.87 -13.70 -11.05
C ALA A 49 10.27 -13.11 -12.34
N ALA A 50 9.04 -13.48 -12.71
CA ALA A 50 8.36 -12.90 -13.87
C ALA A 50 7.95 -11.45 -13.61
N TYR A 51 7.46 -11.14 -12.41
CA TYR A 51 7.20 -9.75 -12.00
C TYR A 51 8.48 -8.92 -11.98
N ALA A 52 9.58 -9.47 -11.45
CA ALA A 52 10.88 -8.82 -11.45
C ALA A 52 11.39 -8.53 -12.87
N ALA A 53 11.25 -9.48 -13.79
CA ALA A 53 11.61 -9.28 -15.20
C ALA A 53 10.75 -8.20 -15.87
N GLY A 54 9.45 -8.16 -15.59
CA GLY A 54 8.55 -7.11 -16.08
C GLY A 54 8.88 -5.73 -15.53
N LEU A 55 9.20 -5.62 -14.24
CA LEU A 55 9.65 -4.37 -13.61
C LEU A 55 10.94 -3.87 -14.25
N HIS A 56 11.95 -4.75 -14.40
CA HIS A 56 13.22 -4.42 -15.02
C HIS A 56 13.05 -3.96 -16.48
N ALA A 57 12.23 -4.67 -17.27
CA ALA A 57 11.98 -4.32 -18.67
C ALA A 57 11.18 -3.02 -18.88
N LEU A 58 10.60 -2.47 -17.81
CA LEU A 58 9.89 -1.19 -17.78
C LEU A 58 10.69 -0.09 -17.06
N ASP A 59 11.93 -0.36 -16.64
CA ASP A 59 12.76 0.54 -15.84
C ASP A 59 12.08 0.99 -14.53
N LEU A 60 11.30 0.08 -13.92
CA LEU A 60 10.63 0.32 -12.64
C LEU A 60 11.45 -0.24 -11.47
N ALA A 61 11.53 0.55 -10.39
CA ALA A 61 12.11 0.11 -9.13
C ALA A 61 11.02 -0.37 -8.15
N LEU A 62 11.26 -1.50 -7.48
CA LEU A 62 10.42 -1.98 -6.39
C LEU A 62 10.90 -1.40 -5.07
N THR A 63 9.98 -0.84 -4.28
CA THR A 63 10.25 -0.41 -2.91
C THR A 63 9.37 -1.21 -1.94
N ILE A 64 9.96 -1.69 -0.85
CA ILE A 64 9.22 -2.30 0.26
C ILE A 64 9.28 -1.30 1.40
N LYS A 65 8.12 -0.81 1.82
CA LYS A 65 7.98 0.13 2.91
C LYS A 65 6.97 -0.37 3.94
N PRO A 66 7.05 0.07 5.20
CA PRO A 66 6.03 -0.23 6.20
C PRO A 66 4.63 0.12 5.69
N ALA A 67 3.63 -0.60 6.18
CA ALA A 67 2.25 -0.26 5.88
C ALA A 67 1.95 1.16 6.39
N GLU A 68 1.30 1.96 5.55
CA GLU A 68 0.95 3.34 5.82
C GLU A 68 -0.57 3.53 5.81
N VAL A 69 -1.05 4.47 6.61
CA VAL A 69 -2.42 4.97 6.61
C VAL A 69 -2.46 6.33 5.93
N ARG A 70 -3.54 6.60 5.20
CA ARG A 70 -3.77 7.93 4.62
C ARG A 70 -4.48 8.82 5.63
N LEU A 71 -3.87 9.96 5.97
CA LEU A 71 -4.35 10.81 7.06
C LEU A 71 -5.68 11.51 6.74
N ASP A 72 -5.98 11.73 5.46
CA ASP A 72 -7.24 12.33 5.01
C ASP A 72 -8.48 11.46 5.29
N GLU A 73 -8.31 10.16 5.48
CA GLU A 73 -9.38 9.21 5.82
C GLU A 73 -9.70 9.17 7.32
N TYR A 74 -8.84 9.72 8.18
CA TYR A 74 -8.92 9.59 9.64
C TYR A 74 -8.81 10.96 10.33
N PRO A 75 -9.95 11.65 10.54
CA PRO A 75 -9.96 13.02 11.05
C PRO A 75 -9.26 13.21 12.39
N GLN A 76 -9.44 12.32 13.37
CA GLN A 76 -8.77 12.48 14.66
C GLN A 76 -7.27 12.27 14.51
N LEU A 77 -6.83 11.21 13.82
CA LEU A 77 -5.40 10.98 13.55
C LEU A 77 -4.74 12.17 12.86
N LYS A 78 -5.40 12.77 11.87
CA LYS A 78 -4.90 13.96 11.16
C LYS A 78 -4.71 15.17 12.08
N ARG A 79 -5.55 15.32 13.11
CA ARG A 79 -5.38 16.40 14.11
C ARG A 79 -4.13 16.18 14.96
N LEU A 80 -3.76 14.93 15.21
CA LEU A 80 -2.56 14.57 15.99
C LEU A 80 -1.26 14.81 15.22
N THR A 81 -1.30 15.05 13.91
CA THR A 81 -0.09 15.30 13.09
C THR A 81 0.31 16.77 13.02
N TRP A 82 -0.03 17.60 14.01
CA TRP A 82 0.31 19.03 14.05
C TRP A 82 1.82 19.30 13.90
N ASN A 83 2.68 18.39 14.38
CA ASN A 83 4.14 18.44 14.22
C ASN A 83 4.66 17.98 12.85
N ARG A 84 3.77 17.56 11.94
CA ARG A 84 4.11 17.05 10.60
C ARG A 84 3.25 17.74 9.54
N PRO A 85 3.41 19.05 9.33
CA PRO A 85 2.62 19.77 8.34
C PRO A 85 2.85 19.20 6.94
N GLY A 86 1.77 18.94 6.20
CA GLY A 86 1.82 18.42 4.83
C GLY A 86 1.96 16.90 4.70
N ALA A 87 2.01 16.14 5.80
CA ALA A 87 1.98 14.68 5.71
C ALA A 87 0.63 14.20 5.12
N VAL A 88 0.70 13.38 4.06
CA VAL A 88 -0.49 12.74 3.45
C VAL A 88 -0.66 11.32 3.95
N THR A 89 0.44 10.61 4.19
CA THR A 89 0.47 9.26 4.74
C THR A 89 1.37 9.18 5.97
N LEU A 90 1.10 8.20 6.82
CA LEU A 90 1.86 7.93 8.04
C LEU A 90 2.02 6.41 8.21
N ALA A 91 3.17 5.94 8.69
CA ALA A 91 3.33 4.52 9.01
C ALA A 91 2.31 4.09 10.06
N GLU A 92 1.70 2.91 9.88
CA GLU A 92 0.67 2.39 10.78
C GLU A 92 1.13 2.34 12.26
N ARG A 93 2.39 1.98 12.49
CA ARG A 93 2.97 1.93 13.84
C ARG A 93 3.09 3.33 14.46
N ASP A 94 3.48 4.32 13.67
CA ASP A 94 3.54 5.71 14.13
C ASP A 94 2.14 6.27 14.38
N ALA A 95 1.14 5.81 13.61
CA ALA A 95 -0.25 6.18 13.84
C ALA A 95 -0.73 5.70 15.22
N LEU A 96 -0.47 4.44 15.59
CA LEU A 96 -0.80 3.95 16.95
C LEU A 96 -0.08 4.77 18.02
N ALA A 97 1.22 5.00 17.86
CA ALA A 97 2.00 5.77 18.83
C ALA A 97 1.49 7.22 19.00
N LEU A 98 0.88 7.82 17.97
CA LEU A 98 0.21 9.11 18.08
C LEU A 98 -1.09 9.01 18.87
N TYR A 99 -1.91 7.98 18.61
CA TYR A 99 -3.13 7.73 19.39
C TYR A 99 -2.83 7.54 20.88
N GLU A 100 -1.83 6.72 21.20
CA GLU A 100 -1.37 6.43 22.56
C GLU A 100 -0.89 7.69 23.27
N ARG A 101 0.04 8.44 22.65
CA ARG A 101 0.65 9.62 23.27
C ARG A 101 -0.33 10.78 23.49
N HIS A 102 -1.34 10.90 22.65
CA HIS A 102 -2.20 12.07 22.60
C HIS A 102 -3.68 11.74 22.80
N TRP A 103 -3.98 10.62 23.47
CA TRP A 103 -5.35 10.16 23.68
C TRP A 103 -6.25 11.22 24.32
N ASP A 104 -5.75 11.96 25.31
CA ASP A 104 -6.50 13.01 26.01
C ASP A 104 -6.95 14.15 25.09
N ALA A 105 -6.29 14.35 23.94
CA ALA A 105 -6.63 15.37 22.96
C ALA A 105 -7.63 14.89 21.88
N ILE A 106 -8.03 13.61 21.93
CA ILE A 106 -8.89 12.97 20.94
C ILE A 106 -10.34 13.06 21.40
N ASP A 107 -11.21 13.49 20.49
CA ASP A 107 -12.65 13.36 20.67
C ASP A 107 -13.09 11.94 20.28
N ALA A 108 -13.08 11.05 21.27
CA ALA A 108 -13.40 9.64 21.10
C ALA A 108 -14.89 9.38 20.81
N ASP A 109 -15.76 10.27 21.27
CA ASP A 109 -17.20 10.16 21.02
C ASP A 109 -17.52 10.56 19.57
N GLY A 110 -16.81 11.54 19.03
CA GLY A 110 -16.89 11.97 17.63
C GLY A 110 -16.14 11.09 16.62
N MET A 111 -15.43 10.04 17.04
CA MET A 111 -14.70 9.16 16.12
C MET A 111 -15.64 8.39 15.18
N THR A 112 -15.34 8.45 13.88
CA THR A 112 -16.08 7.71 12.85
C THR A 112 -15.91 6.19 13.03
N THR A 113 -16.88 5.39 12.58
CA THR A 113 -16.78 3.92 12.59
C THR A 113 -15.53 3.43 11.83
N HIS A 114 -15.19 4.11 10.74
CA HIS A 114 -14.02 3.78 9.93
C HIS A 114 -12.72 3.97 10.73
N GLU A 115 -12.61 5.08 11.44
CA GLU A 115 -11.45 5.39 12.28
C GLU A 115 -11.34 4.48 13.50
N ARG A 116 -12.46 4.16 14.16
CA ARG A 116 -12.47 3.16 15.25
C ARG A 116 -12.00 1.79 14.77
N THR A 117 -12.42 1.38 13.57
CA THR A 117 -11.98 0.12 12.96
C THR A 117 -10.49 0.13 12.67
N LEU A 118 -9.96 1.26 12.17
CA LEU A 118 -8.52 1.42 12.01
C LEU A 118 -7.81 1.26 13.35
N LEU A 119 -8.21 2.03 14.37
CA LEU A 119 -7.57 2.03 15.68
C LEU A 119 -7.55 0.63 16.30
N GLN A 120 -8.68 -0.08 16.29
CA GLN A 120 -8.73 -1.46 16.79
C GLN A 120 -7.74 -2.37 16.06
N ARG A 121 -7.69 -2.30 14.72
CA ARG A 121 -6.73 -3.06 13.92
C ARG A 121 -5.28 -2.72 14.27
N LEU A 122 -4.99 -1.45 14.55
CA LEU A 122 -3.65 -1.01 14.95
C LEU A 122 -3.28 -1.54 16.34
N ILE A 123 -4.20 -1.49 17.30
CA ILE A 123 -4.04 -2.03 18.65
C ILE A 123 -3.76 -3.54 18.59
N ASP A 124 -4.56 -4.29 17.83
CA ASP A 124 -4.40 -5.74 17.69
C ASP A 124 -3.06 -6.11 17.05
N LYS A 125 -2.60 -5.30 16.09
CA LYS A 125 -1.38 -5.56 15.31
C LYS A 125 -0.09 -5.10 15.98
N TYR A 126 -0.12 -3.96 16.69
CA TYR A 126 1.08 -3.30 17.21
C TYR A 126 1.06 -3.08 18.73
N GLY A 127 -0.11 -2.99 19.35
CA GLY A 127 -0.29 -2.77 20.80
C GLY A 127 -0.57 -4.05 21.60
N GLN A 128 -0.44 -5.23 20.98
CA GLN A 128 -0.74 -6.53 21.62
C GLN A 128 -2.18 -6.62 22.17
N GLY A 129 -3.12 -5.87 21.58
CA GLY A 129 -4.51 -5.82 22.03
C GLY A 129 -4.81 -4.76 23.10
N ILE A 130 -3.82 -3.98 23.54
CA ILE A 130 -3.98 -2.94 24.56
C ILE A 130 -3.61 -1.59 23.96
N LEU A 131 -4.38 -0.55 24.29
CA LEU A 131 -4.00 0.83 24.03
C LEU A 131 -3.24 1.38 25.23
N HIS A 132 -1.98 1.78 25.04
CA HIS A 132 -1.18 2.39 26.09
C HIS A 132 -1.42 3.90 26.13
N VAL A 133 -2.20 4.38 27.10
CA VAL A 133 -2.52 5.80 27.31
C VAL A 133 -1.86 6.32 28.57
#